data_AF-A0A7W1JZZ2-F1
#
_entry.id   AF-A0A7W1JZZ2-F1
#
_cell.length_a   1.000
_cell.length_b   1.000
_cell.length_c   1.000
_cell.angle_alpha   90.00
_cell.angle_beta   90.00
_cell.angle_gamma   90.00
#
_symmetry.space_group_name_H-M   'P 1'
#
loop_
_entity.id
_entity.type
_entity.pdbx_description
1 polymer ?
#
loop_
_entity_poly.entity_id
_entity_poly.type
_entity_poly.pdbx_seq_one_letter_code
_entity_poly.pdbx_strand_id
1 'polypeptide(L)'
;MATGKTIAAAVLGRVGIDLYPNQQRTPLVEVRTYRLMTPPTFCEVSPPDRSPIHFYRYPTAPDWQLSSTDFDGAEIASAPFLLATGTGLAQSPSRETTLAALAAQRKHDHLQPRLASDALGALRRIRRARPNRGRACRHRDQTKSEGRSR
;
A
#
# COMPACT_ATOMS: atom_id res chain seq x y z
N MET A 1 1.15 22.50 -28.28
CA MET A 1 0.68 22.18 -26.91
C MET A 1 0.79 20.68 -26.71
N ALA A 2 1.59 20.21 -25.74
CA ALA A 2 1.70 18.78 -25.47
C ALA A 2 0.44 18.32 -24.72
N THR A 3 -0.37 17.48 -25.36
CA THR A 3 -1.47 16.76 -24.70
C THR A 3 -0.86 15.83 -23.65
N GLY A 4 -0.95 16.21 -22.38
CA GLY A 4 -0.50 15.37 -21.27
C GLY A 4 -1.28 14.05 -21.26
N LYS A 5 -0.58 12.93 -21.07
CA LYS A 5 -1.23 11.64 -20.82
C LYS A 5 -1.73 11.60 -19.39
N THR A 6 -3.02 11.34 -19.20
CA THR A 6 -3.62 11.10 -17.90
C THR A 6 -3.46 9.63 -17.49
N ILE A 7 -3.09 9.39 -16.24
CA ILE A 7 -3.06 8.06 -15.63
C ILE A 7 -4.18 8.02 -14.59
N ALA A 8 -5.09 7.05 -14.71
CA ALA A 8 -6.08 6.76 -13.67
C ALA A 8 -5.41 5.93 -12.57
N ALA A 9 -5.57 6.34 -11.31
CA ALA A 9 -5.04 5.66 -10.15
C ALA A 9 -6.06 5.68 -9.01
N ALA A 10 -6.10 4.59 -8.24
CA ALA A 10 -6.91 4.46 -7.04
C ALA A 10 -6.04 3.98 -5.88
N VAL A 11 -6.41 4.35 -4.66
CA VAL A 11 -5.79 3.87 -3.42
C VAL A 11 -6.85 3.13 -2.62
N LEU A 12 -6.52 1.89 -2.26
CA LEU A 12 -7.36 1.04 -1.44
C LEU A 12 -6.74 0.90 -0.05
N GLY A 13 -7.56 1.06 0.99
CA GLY A 13 -7.16 0.87 2.37
C GLY A 13 -8.32 1.13 3.31
N ARG A 14 -8.09 0.83 4.59
CA ARG A 14 -9.00 1.22 5.67
C ARG A 14 -8.43 2.41 6.43
N VAL A 15 -9.30 3.34 6.75
CA VAL A 15 -9.02 4.48 7.64
C VAL A 15 -9.98 4.43 8.82
N GLY A 16 -9.51 4.88 9.97
CA GLY A 16 -10.41 5.08 11.11
C GLY A 16 -11.26 6.32 10.84
N ILE A 17 -12.53 6.28 11.24
CA ILE A 17 -13.28 7.53 11.43
C ILE A 17 -12.79 8.10 12.75
N ASP A 18 -11.75 8.91 12.66
CA ASP A 18 -11.24 9.67 13.79
C ASP A 18 -11.88 11.06 13.81
N LEU A 19 -12.06 11.58 15.02
CA LEU A 19 -12.51 12.95 15.22
C LEU A 19 -11.33 13.91 15.25
N TYR A 20 -10.14 13.55 14.72
CA TYR A 20 -8.96 14.43 14.76
C TYR A 20 -9.25 15.85 14.26
N PRO A 21 -10.05 16.08 13.20
CA PRO A 21 -10.44 17.43 12.79
C PRO A 21 -11.28 18.19 13.82
N ASN A 22 -12.09 17.49 14.63
CA ASN A 22 -12.96 18.03 15.67
C ASN A 22 -12.31 18.05 17.06
N GLN A 23 -11.12 17.45 17.21
CA GLN A 23 -10.40 17.26 18.47
C GLN A 23 -8.95 17.77 18.41
N GLN A 24 -8.68 18.78 17.57
CA GLN A 24 -7.33 19.33 17.32
C GLN A 24 -6.59 19.88 18.56
N ARG A 25 -7.27 19.97 19.71
CA ARG A 25 -6.70 20.41 20.99
C ARG A 25 -6.92 19.41 22.14
N THR A 26 -7.38 18.20 21.83
CA THR A 26 -7.51 17.13 22.81
C THR A 26 -6.14 16.45 22.95
N PRO A 27 -5.59 16.32 24.17
CA PRO A 27 -4.38 15.55 24.39
C PRO A 27 -4.51 14.14 23.78
N LEU A 28 -3.45 13.59 23.19
CA LEU A 28 -3.47 12.27 22.52
C LEU A 28 -4.05 11.16 23.40
N VAL A 29 -3.82 11.21 24.73
CA VAL A 29 -4.34 10.25 25.70
C VAL A 29 -5.87 10.35 25.91
N GLU A 30 -6.48 11.48 25.56
CA GLU A 30 -7.90 11.76 25.73
C GLU A 30 -8.71 11.64 24.43
N VAL A 31 -8.05 11.46 23.28
CA VAL A 31 -8.73 11.27 21.99
C VAL A 31 -9.59 10.01 22.06
N ARG A 32 -10.88 10.15 21.74
CA ARG A 32 -11.83 9.04 21.72
C ARG A 32 -12.25 8.75 20.29
N THR A 33 -12.17 7.48 19.90
CA THR A 33 -12.65 6.96 18.62
C THR A 33 -13.76 5.94 18.86
N TYR A 34 -14.63 5.75 17.88
CA TYR A 34 -15.71 4.78 17.94
C TYR A 34 -15.24 3.33 17.73
N ARG A 35 -14.03 3.10 17.18
CA ARG A 35 -13.52 1.73 16.92
C ARG A 35 -12.00 1.60 16.95
N LEU A 36 -11.30 2.21 16.00
CA LEU A 36 -9.84 2.18 15.86
C LEU A 36 -9.34 3.56 15.44
N MET A 37 -8.16 3.95 15.95
CA MET A 37 -7.55 5.24 15.62
C MET A 37 -6.70 5.10 14.37
N THR A 38 -6.83 6.01 13.41
CA THR A 38 -5.83 6.12 12.33
C THR A 38 -4.47 6.38 12.95
N PRO A 39 -3.43 5.60 12.60
CA PRO A 39 -2.17 5.64 13.32
C PRO A 39 -1.37 6.89 12.95
N PRO A 40 -1.14 7.86 13.85
CA PRO A 40 -0.16 8.89 13.59
C PRO A 40 1.24 8.27 13.59
N THR A 41 2.13 8.87 12.79
CA THR A 41 3.55 8.56 12.78
C THR A 41 4.31 9.85 13.03
N PHE A 42 5.09 9.91 14.10
CA PHE A 42 5.91 11.06 14.43
C PHE A 42 7.35 10.78 14.02
N CYS A 43 8.01 11.78 13.44
CA CYS A 43 9.42 11.73 13.08
C CYS A 43 10.14 12.86 13.81
N GLU A 44 11.15 12.54 14.62
CA GLU A 44 11.99 13.56 15.25
C GLU A 44 13.03 14.05 14.23
N VAL A 45 13.16 15.37 14.11
CA VAL A 45 14.13 16.02 13.21
C VAL A 45 15.53 16.15 13.86
N SER A 46 15.67 15.79 15.14
CA SER A 46 16.92 15.86 15.92
C SER A 46 17.05 14.57 16.76
N PRO A 47 18.21 13.87 16.79
CA PRO A 47 19.55 14.23 16.30
C PRO A 47 19.81 13.92 14.80
N PRO A 48 20.80 14.58 14.16
CA PRO A 48 20.99 14.61 12.70
C PRO A 48 21.42 13.28 12.04
N ASP A 49 21.88 12.32 12.85
CA ASP A 49 22.37 11.00 12.44
C ASP A 49 21.34 9.88 12.67
N ARG A 50 20.33 10.13 13.50
CA ARG A 50 19.26 9.17 13.80
C ARG A 50 17.96 9.92 14.04
N SER A 51 17.11 10.00 13.03
CA SER A 51 15.72 10.47 13.16
C SER A 51 14.82 9.31 13.61
N PRO A 52 14.54 9.12 14.92
CA PRO A 52 13.61 8.08 15.34
C PRO A 52 12.21 8.33 14.76
N ILE A 53 11.58 7.25 14.31
CA ILE A 53 10.20 7.24 13.83
C ILE A 53 9.35 6.49 14.86
N HIS A 54 8.36 7.17 15.42
CA HIS A 54 7.45 6.63 16.43
C HIS A 54 6.11 6.28 15.79
N PHE A 55 5.71 5.00 15.90
CA PHE A 55 4.46 4.49 15.34
C PHE A 55 3.43 4.23 16.44
N TYR A 56 2.26 4.86 16.32
CA TYR A 56 1.14 4.64 17.24
C TYR A 56 0.11 3.73 16.58
N ARG A 57 0.15 2.42 16.89
CA ARG A 57 -0.69 1.40 16.25
C ARG A 57 -1.42 0.48 17.24
N TYR A 58 -1.50 0.85 18.52
CA TYR A 58 -2.14 0.03 19.56
C TYR A 58 -3.67 0.26 19.62
N PRO A 59 -4.49 -0.78 19.86
CA PRO A 59 -4.15 -2.21 19.91
C PRO A 59 -3.91 -2.82 18.52
N THR A 60 -4.42 -2.18 17.47
CA THR A 60 -4.11 -2.42 16.06
C THR A 60 -4.47 -1.16 15.26
N ALA A 61 -3.95 -1.04 14.04
CA ALA A 61 -4.25 0.08 13.15
C ALA A 61 -5.35 -0.30 12.11
N PRO A 62 -6.24 0.63 11.71
CA PRO A 62 -7.29 0.38 10.73
C PRO A 62 -6.77 -0.19 9.41
N ASP A 63 -5.63 0.29 8.90
CA ASP A 63 -5.02 -0.18 7.66
C ASP A 63 -4.64 -1.67 7.72
N TRP A 64 -4.27 -2.18 8.91
CA TRP A 64 -4.02 -3.61 9.10
C TRP A 64 -5.28 -4.48 9.13
N GLN A 65 -6.46 -3.87 9.23
CA GLN A 65 -7.74 -4.56 9.25
C GLN A 65 -8.39 -4.68 7.86
N LEU A 66 -7.65 -4.38 6.78
CA LEU A 66 -8.12 -4.58 5.41
C LEU A 66 -8.41 -6.06 5.14
N SER A 67 -9.63 -6.37 4.74
CA SER A 67 -10.10 -7.72 4.37
C SER A 67 -10.56 -7.78 2.93
N SER A 68 -10.64 -9.00 2.38
CA SER A 68 -11.10 -9.25 1.01
C SER A 68 -12.55 -8.80 0.75
N THR A 69 -13.33 -8.57 1.80
CA THR A 69 -14.69 -8.05 1.72
C THR A 69 -14.77 -6.54 1.52
N ASP A 70 -13.65 -5.82 1.60
CA ASP A 70 -13.63 -4.36 1.52
C ASP A 70 -13.58 -3.81 0.09
N PHE A 71 -13.47 -4.68 -0.91
CA PHE A 71 -13.31 -4.30 -2.31
C PHE A 71 -13.77 -5.43 -3.24
N ASP A 72 -14.02 -5.10 -4.50
CA ASP A 72 -14.26 -6.09 -5.53
C ASP A 72 -12.94 -6.74 -5.97
N GLY A 73 -12.77 -8.02 -5.66
CA GLY A 73 -11.58 -8.77 -6.03
C GLY A 73 -11.36 -8.91 -7.54
N ALA A 74 -12.44 -8.91 -8.35
CA ALA A 74 -12.33 -8.99 -9.80
C ALA A 74 -11.82 -7.68 -10.40
N GLU A 75 -12.28 -6.55 -9.87
CA GLU A 75 -11.78 -5.22 -10.24
C GLU A 75 -10.27 -5.12 -9.97
N ILE A 76 -9.83 -5.48 -8.76
CA ILE A 76 -8.42 -5.46 -8.38
C ILE A 76 -7.57 -6.42 -9.23
N ALA A 77 -8.10 -7.62 -9.54
CA ALA A 77 -7.39 -8.58 -10.37
C ALA A 77 -7.21 -8.10 -11.82
N SER A 78 -8.13 -7.27 -12.33
CA SER A 78 -8.06 -6.71 -13.68
C SER A 78 -7.07 -5.54 -13.83
N ALA A 79 -6.58 -4.99 -12.72
CA ALA A 79 -5.71 -3.82 -12.72
C ALA A 79 -4.38 -4.11 -13.47
N PRO A 80 -4.00 -3.27 -14.47
CA PRO A 80 -2.74 -3.46 -15.20
C PRO A 80 -1.49 -3.38 -14.31
N PHE A 81 -1.59 -2.63 -13.21
CA PHE A 81 -0.57 -2.52 -12.18
C PHE A 81 -1.22 -2.55 -10.80
N LEU A 82 -0.68 -3.37 -9.91
CA LEU A 82 -1.07 -3.40 -8.50
C LEU A 82 0.19 -3.24 -7.63
N LEU A 83 0.21 -2.20 -6.80
CA LEU A 83 1.28 -1.91 -5.86
C LEU A 83 0.80 -2.19 -4.43
N ALA A 84 1.62 -2.87 -3.65
CA ALA A 84 1.41 -3.06 -2.23
C ALA A 84 2.51 -2.38 -1.41
N THR A 85 2.13 -1.80 -0.27
CA THR A 85 3.09 -1.23 0.68
C THR A 85 3.58 -2.31 1.66
N GLY A 86 4.76 -2.10 2.25
CA GLY A 86 5.26 -2.98 3.31
C GLY A 86 4.39 -2.97 4.57
N THR A 87 3.71 -1.85 4.86
CA THR A 87 2.80 -1.75 6.01
C THR A 87 1.58 -2.65 5.85
N GLY A 88 1.04 -2.77 4.63
CA GLY A 88 -0.06 -3.68 4.32
C GLY A 88 0.31 -5.16 4.48
N LEU A 89 1.61 -5.49 4.52
CA LEU A 89 2.13 -6.84 4.71
C LEU A 89 2.56 -7.14 6.15
N ALA A 90 2.49 -6.17 7.07
CA ALA A 90 3.06 -6.30 8.40
C ALA A 90 2.24 -7.22 9.32
N GLN A 91 0.90 -7.21 9.20
CA GLN A 91 0.02 -7.94 10.10
C GLN A 91 -1.24 -8.46 9.38
N SER A 92 -1.77 -9.58 9.88
CA SER A 92 -3.09 -10.10 9.52
C SER A 92 -4.22 -9.24 10.11
N PRO A 93 -5.36 -9.08 9.41
CA PRO A 93 -5.73 -9.72 8.13
C PRO A 93 -5.16 -9.05 6.86
N SER A 94 -4.64 -7.82 6.93
CA SER A 94 -4.17 -7.07 5.75
C SER A 94 -3.11 -7.82 4.94
N ARG A 95 -2.19 -8.52 5.60
CA ARG A 95 -1.11 -9.27 4.93
C ARG A 95 -1.67 -10.33 3.98
N GLU A 96 -2.58 -11.17 4.47
CA GLU A 96 -3.19 -12.24 3.67
C GLU A 96 -4.03 -11.67 2.53
N THR A 97 -4.83 -10.64 2.83
CA THR A 97 -5.64 -9.94 1.84
C THR A 97 -4.78 -9.36 0.71
N THR A 98 -3.68 -8.70 1.05
CA THR A 98 -2.76 -8.09 0.08
C THR A 98 -2.06 -9.14 -0.78
N LEU A 99 -1.58 -10.23 -0.17
CA LEU A 99 -0.94 -11.33 -0.90
C LEU A 99 -1.92 -12.04 -1.84
N ALA A 100 -3.16 -12.24 -1.41
CA ALA A 100 -4.21 -12.82 -2.23
C ALA A 100 -4.55 -11.95 -3.45
N ALA A 101 -4.69 -10.63 -3.24
CA ALA A 101 -4.94 -9.67 -4.32
C ALA A 101 -3.79 -9.65 -5.35
N LEU A 102 -2.53 -9.61 -4.89
CA LEU A 102 -1.36 -9.68 -5.77
C LEU A 102 -1.29 -11.01 -6.54
N ALA A 103 -1.66 -12.12 -5.93
CA ALA A 103 -1.67 -13.42 -6.59
C ALA A 103 -2.79 -13.51 -7.65
N ALA A 104 -3.98 -12.98 -7.34
CA ALA A 104 -5.11 -12.93 -8.26
C ALA A 104 -4.79 -12.09 -9.51
N GLN A 105 -4.20 -10.90 -9.32
CA GLN A 105 -3.80 -10.03 -10.42
C GLN A 105 -2.76 -10.68 -11.33
N ARG A 106 -1.76 -11.37 -10.77
CA ARG A 106 -0.76 -12.11 -11.58
C ARG A 106 -1.42 -13.21 -12.41
N LYS A 107 -2.36 -13.95 -11.84
CA LYS A 107 -3.11 -14.99 -12.57
C LYS A 107 -3.93 -14.38 -13.70
N HIS A 108 -4.61 -13.26 -13.45
CA HIS A 108 -5.39 -12.57 -14.46
C HIS A 108 -4.52 -12.08 -15.64
N ASP A 109 -3.35 -11.48 -15.36
CA ASP A 109 -2.37 -11.08 -16.38
C ASP A 109 -1.90 -12.28 -17.23
N HIS A 110 -1.66 -13.43 -16.60
CA HIS A 110 -1.28 -14.66 -17.32
C HIS A 110 -2.41 -15.27 -18.16
N LEU A 111 -3.67 -15.13 -17.76
CA LEU A 111 -4.83 -15.68 -18.46
C LEU A 111 -5.33 -14.79 -19.61
N GLN A 112 -4.91 -13.53 -19.67
CA GLN A 112 -5.27 -12.59 -20.74
C GLN A 112 -4.12 -12.27 -21.75
N PRO A 113 -3.41 -13.23 -22.39
CA PRO A 113 -2.35 -12.85 -23.33
C PRO A 113 -2.82 -12.24 -24.67
N ARG A 114 -4.14 -12.12 -24.97
CA ARG A 114 -4.59 -11.97 -26.38
C ARG A 114 -5.79 -11.06 -26.71
N LEU A 115 -6.40 -10.32 -25.79
CA LEU A 115 -7.47 -9.35 -26.12
C LEU A 115 -6.96 -7.90 -26.26
N ALA A 116 -5.79 -7.74 -26.88
CA ALA A 116 -5.19 -6.44 -27.17
C ALA A 116 -5.04 -6.18 -28.68
N SER A 117 -5.94 -6.70 -29.52
CA SER A 117 -5.94 -6.39 -30.96
C SER A 117 -6.30 -4.92 -31.25
N ASP A 118 -7.14 -4.31 -30.40
CA ASP A 118 -7.72 -2.99 -30.72
C ASP A 118 -6.96 -1.82 -30.07
N ALA A 119 -6.07 -2.10 -29.12
CA ALA A 119 -5.16 -1.11 -28.50
C ALA A 119 -3.70 -1.20 -29.03
N LEU A 120 -3.48 -2.00 -30.07
CA LEU A 120 -2.15 -2.39 -30.57
C LEU A 120 -1.41 -1.26 -31.34
N GLY A 121 -2.07 -0.14 -31.63
CA GLY A 121 -1.43 1.05 -32.22
C GLY A 121 -0.64 1.90 -31.23
N ALA A 122 -1.12 2.03 -29.98
CA ALA A 122 -0.57 2.98 -29.01
C ALA A 122 0.58 2.39 -28.16
N LEU A 123 0.59 1.06 -27.95
CA LEU A 123 1.51 0.39 -27.03
C LEU A 123 2.82 -0.11 -27.67
N ARG A 124 2.95 -0.07 -29.01
CA ARG A 124 4.21 -0.46 -29.69
C ARG A 124 5.43 0.41 -29.34
N ARG A 125 5.24 1.60 -28.74
CA ARG A 125 6.36 2.48 -28.33
C ARG A 125 6.85 2.29 -26.89
N ILE A 126 6.13 1.57 -26.04
CA ILE A 126 6.58 1.26 -24.65
C ILE A 126 7.17 -0.16 -24.60
N ARG A 127 7.60 -0.71 -25.73
CA ARG A 127 8.13 -2.08 -25.85
C ARG A 127 9.62 -2.20 -25.53
N ARG A 128 10.10 -1.51 -24.48
CA ARG A 128 11.45 -1.75 -23.90
C ARG A 128 11.49 -1.88 -22.38
N ALA A 129 10.39 -1.67 -21.66
CA ALA A 129 10.31 -2.00 -20.25
C ALA A 129 9.23 -3.07 -20.07
N ARG A 130 9.61 -4.34 -19.96
CA ARG A 130 8.71 -5.36 -19.38
C ARG A 130 8.61 -5.06 -17.87
N PRO A 131 7.46 -4.63 -17.31
CA PRO A 131 7.34 -4.39 -15.89
C PRO A 131 6.39 -5.44 -15.31
N ASN A 132 6.75 -6.72 -15.37
CA ASN A 132 6.01 -7.73 -14.58
C ASN A 132 6.88 -8.93 -14.19
N ARG A 133 8.05 -8.63 -13.62
CA ARG A 133 8.59 -9.47 -12.55
C ARG A 133 8.29 -8.68 -11.29
N GLY A 134 7.54 -9.24 -10.33
CA GLY A 134 7.26 -8.59 -9.06
C GLY A 134 8.55 -8.03 -8.46
N ARG A 135 8.77 -6.73 -8.60
CA ARG A 135 9.95 -6.05 -8.09
C ARG A 135 9.60 -5.60 -6.69
N ALA A 136 10.22 -6.23 -5.70
CA ALA A 136 10.27 -5.64 -4.37
C ALA A 136 11.28 -4.48 -4.43
N CYS A 137 10.79 -3.26 -4.48
CA CYS A 137 11.63 -2.09 -4.28
C CYS A 137 11.88 -1.95 -2.78
N ARG A 138 13.14 -2.05 -2.36
CA ARG A 138 13.58 -1.85 -0.98
C ARG A 138 14.66 -0.77 -0.97
N HIS A 139 14.66 0.08 0.05
CA HIS A 139 15.81 0.93 0.32
C HIS A 139 16.98 0.07 0.83
N ARG A 140 18.23 0.48 0.57
CA ARG A 140 19.44 -0.25 0.99
C ARG A 140 19.46 -0.54 2.50
N ASP A 141 18.91 0.38 3.28
CA ASP A 141 18.90 0.32 4.75
C ASP A 141 17.76 -0.56 5.34
N GLN A 142 16.93 -1.20 4.50
CA GLN A 142 15.86 -2.09 4.96
C GLN A 142 16.29 -3.56 5.14
N THR A 143 17.58 -3.88 4.95
CA THR A 143 18.14 -5.19 5.31
C THR A 143 18.45 -5.21 6.80
N LYS A 144 17.64 -5.91 7.61
CA LYS A 144 18.02 -6.21 9.00
C LYS A 144 19.34 -6.97 8.99
N SER A 145 20.39 -6.40 9.58
CA SER A 145 21.54 -7.19 10.03
C SER A 145 21.02 -8.17 11.08
N GLU A 146 21.07 -9.47 10.78
CA GLU A 146 20.85 -10.51 11.78
C GLU A 146 21.96 -10.42 12.82
N GLY A 147 21.71 -9.64 13.86
CA GLY A 147 22.53 -9.59 15.06
C GLY A 147 22.39 -10.92 15.79
N ARG A 148 23.34 -11.81 15.56
CA ARG A 148 23.53 -13.05 16.31
C ARG A 148 23.86 -12.65 17.76
N SER A 149 22.89 -12.76 18.65
CA SER A 149 23.11 -12.60 20.09
C SER A 149 24.03 -13.72 20.56
N ARG A 150 25.15 -13.35 21.19
CA ARG A 150 25.94 -14.26 22.04
C ARG A 150 25.27 -14.39 23.39
#